data_AF-A0A349JR68-F1
#
_entry.id   AF-A0A349JR68-F1
#
_cell.length_a   1.000
_cell.length_b   1.000
_cell.length_c   1.000
_cell.angle_alpha   90.00
_cell.angle_beta   90.00
_cell.angle_gamma   90.00
#
_symmetry.space_group_name_H-M   'P 1'
#
loop_
_entity.id
_entity.type
_entity.pdbx_description
1 polymer ?
#
loop_
_entity_poly.entity_id
_entity_poly.type
_entity_poly.pdbx_seq_one_letter_code
_entity_poly.pdbx_strand_id
1 'polypeptide(L)'
;MTPITLDFSNMVMEHLGVRGVDSERLGGDLADRFRAAHESVEAIRRSGEMGFFELPYDSDALAQAQELADQIEGRFENLVIIGMGGSALGARTLRDALLGSLWNERSNEERAGRPRMYILDNVDPGAVLDVVEHLDLRRTLFNVVSKSGSTAETM
;
A
#
# COMPACT_ATOMS: atom_id res chain seq x y z
N MET A 1 6.38 12.54 14.96
CA MET A 1 6.83 11.73 13.81
C MET A 1 8.17 12.26 13.36
N THR A 2 9.14 11.39 13.12
CA THR A 2 10.41 11.80 12.51
C THR A 2 10.12 12.17 11.05
N PRO A 3 10.52 13.36 10.57
CA PRO A 3 10.32 13.72 9.17
C PRO A 3 11.09 12.76 8.26
N ILE A 4 10.58 12.52 7.07
CA ILE A 4 11.32 11.81 6.01
C ILE A 4 12.48 12.72 5.59
N THR A 5 13.70 12.22 5.71
CA THR A 5 14.91 12.90 5.23
C THR A 5 15.35 12.25 3.92
N LEU A 6 15.50 13.06 2.87
CA LEU A 6 16.07 12.61 1.61
C LEU A 6 17.57 12.93 1.61
N ASP A 7 18.40 11.89 1.62
CA ASP A 7 19.85 12.01 1.45
C ASP A 7 20.25 11.51 0.05
N PHE A 8 20.63 12.44 -0.82
CA PHE A 8 21.07 12.18 -2.18
C PHE A 8 22.59 12.31 -2.35
N SER A 9 23.36 12.36 -1.26
CA SER A 9 24.83 12.53 -1.28
C SER A 9 25.51 11.47 -2.15
N ASN A 10 25.01 10.23 -2.13
CA ASN A 10 25.50 9.13 -2.95
C ASN A 10 25.01 9.14 -4.41
N MET A 11 24.50 10.27 -4.90
CA MET A 11 24.10 10.46 -6.29
C MET A 11 24.93 11.54 -6.99
N VAL A 12 25.70 12.35 -6.24
CA VAL A 12 26.40 13.54 -6.77
C VAL A 12 27.92 13.35 -6.90
N MET A 13 28.55 14.17 -7.75
CA MET A 13 29.98 14.04 -8.08
C MET A 13 30.90 14.19 -6.86
N GLU A 14 30.51 14.94 -5.84
CA GLU A 14 31.28 15.14 -4.61
C GLU A 14 31.59 13.82 -3.90
N HIS A 15 30.72 12.81 -4.05
CA HIS A 15 30.89 11.49 -3.44
C HIS A 15 31.21 10.39 -4.47
N LEU A 16 30.76 10.51 -5.73
CA LEU A 16 30.92 9.47 -6.76
C LEU A 16 31.95 9.79 -7.85
N GLY A 17 32.56 10.99 -7.82
CA GLY A 17 33.43 11.48 -8.89
C GLY A 17 32.68 11.60 -10.22
N VAL A 18 33.36 11.28 -11.32
CA VAL A 18 32.80 11.38 -12.70
C VAL A 18 31.57 10.50 -12.98
N ARG A 19 31.19 9.60 -12.06
CA ARG A 19 29.99 8.76 -12.16
C ARG A 19 28.77 9.38 -11.48
N GLY A 20 28.95 10.44 -10.70
CA GLY A 20 27.87 11.16 -10.04
C GLY A 20 27.23 12.20 -10.95
N VAL A 21 26.04 12.67 -10.55
CA VAL A 21 25.39 13.84 -11.15
C VAL A 21 26.14 15.09 -10.74
N ASP A 22 26.43 15.96 -11.69
CA ASP A 22 27.02 17.27 -11.43
C ASP A 22 26.08 18.12 -10.57
N SER A 23 26.54 18.54 -9.39
CA SER A 23 25.75 19.27 -8.41
C SER A 23 25.36 20.67 -8.91
N GLU A 24 26.16 21.30 -9.77
CA GLU A 24 25.80 22.58 -10.39
C GLU A 24 24.53 22.46 -11.23
N ARG A 25 24.31 21.28 -11.86
CA ARG A 25 23.11 21.02 -12.65
C ARG A 25 21.85 20.87 -11.82
N LEU A 26 21.98 20.44 -10.56
CA LEU A 26 20.84 20.36 -9.63
C LEU A 26 20.28 21.75 -9.33
N GLY A 27 21.13 22.78 -9.29
CA GLY A 27 20.72 24.18 -9.17
C GLY A 27 20.41 24.86 -10.52
N GLY A 28 20.90 24.29 -11.62
CA GLY A 28 20.75 24.81 -12.98
C GLY A 28 19.66 24.10 -13.79
N ASP A 29 20.05 23.48 -14.92
CA ASP A 29 19.12 22.98 -15.93
C ASP A 29 18.13 21.92 -15.40
N LEU A 30 18.55 21.09 -14.44
CA LEU A 30 17.66 20.08 -13.85
C LEU A 30 16.61 20.71 -12.94
N ALA A 31 16.92 21.81 -12.25
CA ALA A 31 15.93 22.55 -11.48
C ALA A 31 14.86 23.16 -12.38
N ASP A 32 15.24 23.71 -13.53
CA ASP A 32 14.30 24.28 -14.50
C ASP A 32 13.37 23.20 -15.07
N ARG A 33 13.93 22.05 -15.46
CA ARG A 33 13.16 20.90 -15.94
C ARG A 33 12.24 20.34 -14.85
N PHE A 34 12.72 20.27 -13.61
CA PHE A 34 11.91 19.86 -12.47
C PHE A 34 10.73 20.80 -12.26
N ARG A 35 10.94 22.12 -12.27
CA ARG A 35 9.85 23.10 -12.10
C ARG A 35 8.79 22.97 -13.20
N ALA A 36 9.20 22.73 -14.45
CA ALA A 36 8.25 22.48 -15.54
C ALA A 36 7.46 21.17 -15.35
N ALA A 37 8.12 20.09 -14.95
CA ALA A 37 7.45 18.81 -14.66
C ALA A 37 6.51 18.91 -13.45
N HIS A 38 6.96 19.58 -12.39
CA HIS A 38 6.18 19.84 -11.18
C HIS A 38 4.91 20.63 -11.49
N GLU A 39 5.01 21.70 -12.29
CA GLU A 39 3.85 22.48 -12.70
C GLU A 39 2.85 21.65 -13.54
N SER A 40 3.35 20.72 -14.36
CA SER A 40 2.48 19.79 -15.10
C SER A 40 1.72 18.85 -14.17
N VAL A 41 2.37 18.33 -13.13
CA VAL A 41 1.73 17.50 -12.09
C VAL A 41 0.72 18.31 -11.29
N GLU A 42 1.06 19.53 -10.89
CA GLU A 42 0.15 20.43 -10.18
C GLU A 42 -1.06 20.82 -11.02
N ALA A 43 -0.90 21.00 -12.34
CA ALA A 43 -2.02 21.22 -13.24
C ALA A 43 -2.98 20.02 -13.30
N ILE A 44 -2.45 18.79 -13.33
CA ILE A 44 -3.25 17.56 -13.24
C ILE A 44 -3.96 17.46 -11.89
N ARG A 45 -3.28 17.82 -10.79
CA ARG A 45 -3.92 17.85 -9.48
C ARG A 45 -5.08 18.84 -9.43
N ARG A 46 -4.86 20.07 -9.92
CA ARG A 46 -5.90 21.11 -9.98
C ARG A 46 -7.07 20.77 -10.91
N SER A 47 -6.85 19.95 -11.95
CA SER A 47 -7.94 19.51 -12.82
C SER A 47 -8.92 18.56 -12.13
N GLY A 48 -8.49 17.90 -11.05
CA GLY A 48 -9.28 16.91 -10.32
C GLY A 48 -9.44 15.58 -11.05
N GLU A 49 -8.78 15.39 -12.20
CA GLU A 49 -8.87 14.16 -12.99
C GLU A 49 -8.28 12.95 -12.25
N MET A 50 -7.29 13.19 -11.39
CA MET A 50 -6.63 12.16 -10.58
C MET A 50 -6.98 12.31 -9.10
N GLY A 51 -7.95 11.51 -8.63
CA GLY A 51 -8.41 11.56 -7.23
C GLY A 51 -7.36 11.15 -6.18
N PHE A 52 -6.25 10.50 -6.56
CA PHE A 52 -5.28 9.98 -5.59
C PHE A 52 -4.58 11.07 -4.77
N PHE A 53 -4.47 12.29 -5.30
CA PHE A 53 -3.84 13.41 -4.61
C PHE A 53 -4.60 13.85 -3.36
N GLU A 54 -5.93 13.68 -3.38
CA GLU A 54 -6.82 14.11 -2.29
C GLU A 54 -7.16 12.97 -1.31
N LEU A 55 -6.84 11.72 -1.66
CA LEU A 55 -7.08 10.55 -0.79
C LEU A 55 -6.58 10.72 0.66
N PRO A 56 -5.39 11.28 0.94
CA PRO A 56 -4.94 11.46 2.32
C PRO A 56 -5.81 12.43 3.15
N TYR A 57 -6.65 13.23 2.50
CA TYR A 57 -7.50 14.24 3.12
C TYR A 57 -8.99 13.88 3.09
N ASP A 58 -9.35 12.73 2.52
CA ASP A 58 -10.73 12.25 2.44
C ASP A 58 -11.18 11.69 3.79
N SER A 59 -11.71 12.57 4.65
CA SER A 59 -12.21 12.21 5.97
C SER A 59 -13.42 11.30 5.91
N ASP A 60 -14.22 11.39 4.86
CA ASP A 60 -15.45 10.62 4.72
C ASP A 60 -15.13 9.17 4.37
N ALA A 61 -14.20 8.95 3.43
CA ALA A 61 -13.70 7.62 3.12
C ALA A 61 -13.01 6.96 4.34
N LEU A 62 -12.24 7.74 5.10
CA LEU A 62 -11.63 7.26 6.34
C LEU A 62 -12.70 6.85 7.37
N ALA A 63 -13.72 7.68 7.58
CA ALA A 63 -14.80 7.39 8.52
C ALA A 63 -15.57 6.12 8.12
N GLN A 64 -15.88 5.95 6.83
CA GLN A 64 -16.53 4.73 6.34
C GLN A 64 -15.68 3.47 6.58
N ALA A 65 -14.37 3.56 6.34
CA ALA A 65 -13.46 2.45 6.58
C ALA A 65 -13.34 2.10 8.08
N GLN A 66 -13.31 3.11 8.94
CA GLN A 66 -13.29 2.94 10.40
C GLN A 66 -14.60 2.33 10.89
N GLU A 67 -15.75 2.84 10.45
CA GLU A 67 -17.05 2.29 10.82
C GLU A 67 -17.17 0.82 10.44
N LEU A 68 -16.75 0.45 9.22
CA LEU A 68 -16.73 -0.95 8.81
C LEU A 68 -15.82 -1.78 9.71
N ALA A 69 -14.61 -1.29 10.03
CA ALA A 69 -13.66 -1.99 10.89
C ALA A 69 -14.25 -2.22 12.30
N ASP A 70 -14.92 -1.23 12.87
CA ASP A 70 -15.57 -1.31 14.19
C ASP A 70 -16.74 -2.30 14.17
N GLN A 71 -17.56 -2.30 13.10
CA GLN A 71 -18.69 -3.24 12.94
C GLN A 71 -18.26 -4.71 12.84
N ILE A 72 -17.02 -4.96 12.40
CA ILE A 72 -16.46 -6.31 12.24
C ILE A 72 -15.47 -6.69 13.35
N GLU A 73 -15.18 -5.78 14.28
CA GLU A 73 -14.21 -6.01 15.35
C GLU A 73 -14.61 -7.22 16.21
N GLY A 74 -13.62 -8.09 16.48
CA GLY A 74 -13.81 -9.32 17.27
C GLY A 74 -14.68 -10.41 16.61
N ARG A 75 -15.21 -10.19 15.39
CA ARG A 75 -16.06 -11.19 14.71
C ARG A 75 -15.26 -12.23 13.93
N PHE A 76 -14.10 -11.84 13.44
CA PHE A 76 -13.26 -12.66 12.56
C PHE A 76 -11.85 -12.83 13.12
N GLU A 77 -11.29 -14.02 12.94
CA GLU A 77 -9.91 -14.36 13.30
C GLU A 77 -8.95 -14.12 12.13
N ASN A 78 -9.48 -14.11 10.90
CA ASN A 78 -8.71 -13.97 9.67
C ASN A 78 -9.36 -12.96 8.73
N LEU A 79 -8.53 -12.17 8.06
CA LEU A 79 -8.87 -11.34 6.92
C LEU A 79 -8.09 -11.86 5.70
N VAL A 80 -8.80 -12.28 4.66
CA VAL A 80 -8.22 -12.70 3.38
C VAL A 80 -8.54 -11.64 2.35
N ILE A 81 -7.51 -11.00 1.80
CA ILE A 81 -7.65 -10.04 0.71
C ILE A 81 -7.49 -10.79 -0.60
N ILE A 82 -8.49 -10.69 -1.48
CA ILE A 82 -8.46 -11.27 -2.83
C ILE A 82 -8.39 -10.11 -3.82
N GLY A 83 -7.26 -9.98 -4.50
CA GLY A 83 -7.00 -8.85 -5.38
C GLY A 83 -5.64 -8.97 -6.04
N MET A 84 -5.44 -8.34 -7.19
CA MET A 84 -4.18 -8.39 -7.93
C MET A 84 -3.61 -6.98 -8.14
N GLY A 85 -2.29 -6.89 -8.25
CA GLY A 85 -1.57 -5.63 -8.50
C GLY A 85 -1.85 -4.58 -7.41
N GLY A 86 -2.37 -3.42 -7.81
CA GLY A 86 -2.67 -2.32 -6.88
C GLY A 86 -3.69 -2.67 -5.79
N SER A 87 -4.60 -3.61 -6.07
CA SER A 87 -5.62 -4.07 -5.12
C SER A 87 -5.08 -4.96 -3.99
N ALA A 88 -3.83 -5.41 -4.08
CA ALA A 88 -3.19 -6.28 -3.08
C ALA A 88 -1.87 -5.73 -2.54
N LEU A 89 -1.03 -5.16 -3.41
CA LEU A 89 0.31 -4.73 -3.03
C LEU A 89 0.30 -3.65 -1.95
N GLY A 90 -0.62 -2.68 -2.03
CA GLY A 90 -0.76 -1.63 -1.01
C GLY A 90 -1.07 -2.20 0.38
N ALA A 91 -2.01 -3.15 0.46
CA ALA A 91 -2.35 -3.81 1.71
C ALA A 91 -1.18 -4.66 2.26
N ARG A 92 -0.45 -5.36 1.38
CA ARG A 92 0.76 -6.11 1.74
C ARG A 92 1.83 -5.20 2.33
N THR A 93 2.12 -4.09 1.66
CA THR A 93 3.13 -3.11 2.10
C THR A 93 2.77 -2.53 3.47
N LEU A 94 1.51 -2.11 3.67
CA LEU A 94 1.07 -1.56 4.96
C LEU A 94 1.16 -2.61 6.08
N ARG A 95 0.70 -3.84 5.84
CA ARG A 95 0.82 -4.94 6.79
C ARG A 95 2.28 -5.16 7.18
N ASP A 96 3.16 -5.34 6.20
CA ASP A 96 4.55 -5.71 6.47
C ASP A 96 5.34 -4.58 7.14
N ALA A 97 5.10 -3.33 6.74
CA ALA A 97 5.77 -2.17 7.30
C ALA A 97 5.30 -1.81 8.73
N LEU A 98 3.99 -1.94 9.01
CA LEU A 98 3.40 -1.50 10.28
C LEU A 98 3.25 -2.61 11.31
N LEU A 99 3.00 -3.85 10.87
CA LEU A 99 2.72 -5.00 11.75
C LEU A 99 3.90 -5.98 11.79
N GLY A 100 4.75 -5.97 10.76
CA GLY A 100 5.90 -6.86 10.61
C GLY A 100 5.57 -8.13 9.82
N SER A 101 6.60 -8.73 9.22
CA SER A 101 6.48 -9.90 8.32
C SER A 101 5.94 -11.16 9.01
N LEU A 102 6.12 -11.30 10.33
CA LEU A 102 5.67 -12.44 11.13
C LEU A 102 4.35 -12.16 11.87
N TRP A 103 3.57 -11.17 11.44
CA TRP A 103 2.31 -10.80 12.09
C TRP A 103 1.36 -12.00 12.32
N ASN A 104 1.25 -12.89 11.32
CA ASN A 104 0.35 -14.05 11.40
C ASN A 104 0.84 -15.13 12.37
N GLU A 105 2.14 -15.19 12.65
CA GLU A 105 2.76 -16.16 13.57
C GLU A 105 2.64 -15.74 15.04
N ARG A 106 2.27 -14.47 15.29
CA ARG A 106 2.08 -13.97 16.66
C ARG A 106 0.93 -14.69 17.36
N SER A 107 0.94 -14.66 18.68
CA SER A 107 -0.25 -15.04 19.46
C SER A 107 -1.39 -14.04 19.26
N ASN A 108 -2.60 -14.43 19.66
CA ASN A 108 -3.75 -13.52 19.64
C ASN A 108 -3.54 -12.30 20.56
N GLU A 109 -2.85 -12.50 21.69
CA GLU A 109 -2.51 -11.44 22.64
C GLU A 109 -1.52 -10.43 22.04
N GLU A 110 -0.46 -10.91 21.38
CA GLU A 110 0.51 -10.05 20.68
C GLU A 110 -0.09 -9.31 19.49
N ARG A 111 -1.21 -9.80 18.94
CA ARG A 111 -2.02 -9.09 17.94
C ARG A 111 -3.09 -8.19 18.54
N ALA A 112 -3.22 -8.14 19.87
CA ALA A 112 -4.29 -7.44 20.57
C ALA A 112 -5.70 -7.82 20.04
N GLY A 113 -5.92 -9.11 19.78
CA GLY A 113 -7.20 -9.62 19.26
C GLY A 113 -7.49 -9.31 17.79
N ARG A 114 -6.55 -8.67 17.07
CA ARG A 114 -6.70 -8.35 15.65
C ARG A 114 -6.50 -9.60 14.77
N PRO A 115 -7.18 -9.66 13.61
CA PRO A 115 -7.12 -10.83 12.74
C PRO A 115 -5.75 -11.03 12.11
N ARG A 116 -5.46 -12.29 11.75
CA ARG A 116 -4.39 -12.62 10.79
C ARG A 116 -4.75 -12.07 9.42
N MET A 117 -3.76 -11.68 8.63
CA MET A 117 -3.96 -11.08 7.31
C MET A 117 -3.29 -11.91 6.21
N TYR A 118 -4.11 -12.47 5.32
CA TYR A 118 -3.71 -13.24 4.16
C TYR A 118 -4.02 -12.47 2.88
N ILE A 119 -3.21 -12.66 1.85
CA ILE A 119 -3.35 -11.97 0.56
C ILE A 119 -3.24 -13.02 -0.54
N LEU A 120 -4.30 -13.17 -1.31
CA LEU A 120 -4.39 -14.01 -2.50
C LEU A 120 -4.34 -13.09 -3.72
N ASP A 121 -3.14 -12.96 -4.28
CA ASP A 121 -2.82 -12.14 -5.46
C ASP A 121 -2.33 -12.98 -6.64
N ASN A 122 -2.62 -14.27 -6.62
CA ASN A 122 -2.32 -15.20 -7.71
C ASN A 122 -3.44 -16.24 -7.81
N VAL A 123 -3.67 -16.75 -9.01
CA VAL A 123 -4.65 -17.82 -9.31
C VAL A 123 -4.09 -19.22 -9.06
N ASP A 124 -3.02 -19.33 -8.26
CA ASP A 124 -2.42 -20.60 -7.89
C ASP A 124 -3.40 -21.39 -6.99
N PRO A 125 -3.92 -22.54 -7.46
CA PRO A 125 -4.84 -23.32 -6.66
C PRO A 125 -4.21 -23.82 -5.36
N GLY A 126 -2.89 -24.01 -5.30
CA GLY A 126 -2.20 -24.43 -4.08
C GLY A 126 -2.34 -23.39 -2.97
N ALA A 127 -2.11 -22.11 -3.28
CA ALA A 127 -2.25 -21.02 -2.33
C ALA A 127 -3.69 -20.84 -1.84
N VAL A 128 -4.67 -21.03 -2.73
CA VAL A 128 -6.10 -20.99 -2.37
C VAL A 128 -6.48 -22.17 -1.47
N LEU A 129 -6.03 -23.38 -1.81
CA LEU A 129 -6.26 -24.58 -1.01
C LEU A 129 -5.66 -24.44 0.39
N ASP A 130 -4.44 -23.92 0.50
CA ASP A 130 -3.81 -23.65 1.79
C ASP A 130 -4.71 -22.77 2.69
N VAL A 131 -5.29 -21.70 2.15
CA VAL A 131 -6.23 -20.84 2.88
C VAL A 131 -7.51 -21.59 3.27
N VAL A 132 -8.10 -22.33 2.33
CA VAL A 132 -9.39 -23.00 2.55
C VAL A 132 -9.26 -24.17 3.54
N GLU A 133 -8.13 -24.87 3.54
CA GLU A 133 -7.89 -26.04 4.39
C GLU A 133 -7.40 -25.68 5.79
N HIS A 134 -6.68 -24.56 5.96
CA HIS A 134 -6.04 -24.22 7.24
C HIS A 134 -6.81 -23.17 8.06
N LEU A 135 -7.82 -22.50 7.51
CA LEU A 135 -8.60 -21.48 8.21
C LEU A 135 -10.03 -21.94 8.52
N ASP A 136 -10.57 -21.57 9.69
CA ASP A 136 -12.03 -21.67 9.90
C ASP A 136 -12.72 -20.59 9.06
N LEU A 137 -13.36 -21.01 7.97
CA LEU A 137 -14.07 -20.14 7.04
C LEU A 137 -15.20 -19.35 7.71
N ARG A 138 -15.81 -19.87 8.79
CA ARG A 138 -16.87 -19.16 9.53
C ARG A 138 -16.33 -18.00 10.36
N ARG A 139 -15.02 -17.98 10.59
CA ARG A 139 -14.28 -16.93 11.30
C ARG A 139 -13.35 -16.15 10.37
N THR A 140 -13.58 -16.23 9.06
CA THR A 140 -12.75 -15.59 8.05
C THR A 140 -13.56 -14.57 7.25
N LEU A 141 -13.05 -13.34 7.17
CA LEU A 141 -13.58 -12.30 6.29
C LEU A 141 -12.80 -12.31 4.97
N PHE A 142 -13.51 -12.40 3.84
CA PHE A 142 -12.95 -12.25 2.51
C PHE A 142 -13.22 -10.84 2.00
N ASN A 143 -12.16 -10.07 1.74
CA ASN A 143 -12.23 -8.75 1.14
C ASN A 143 -11.79 -8.84 -0.33
N VAL A 144 -12.76 -8.86 -1.24
CA VAL A 144 -12.52 -8.96 -2.69
C VAL A 144 -12.40 -7.55 -3.27
N VAL A 145 -11.25 -7.23 -3.85
CA VAL A 145 -10.93 -5.88 -4.33
C VAL A 145 -10.58 -5.92 -5.82
N SER A 146 -11.51 -5.44 -6.65
CA SER A 146 -11.31 -5.25 -8.09
C SER A 146 -11.89 -3.91 -8.53
N LYS A 147 -11.06 -3.07 -9.17
CA LYS A 147 -11.51 -1.78 -9.71
C LYS A 147 -12.55 -1.96 -10.82
N SER A 148 -12.36 -2.95 -11.71
CA SER A 148 -13.28 -3.22 -12.82
C SER A 148 -14.48 -4.05 -12.39
N GLY A 149 -14.41 -4.74 -11.25
CA GLY A 149 -15.37 -5.77 -10.84
C GLY A 149 -15.33 -7.02 -11.72
N SER A 150 -14.35 -7.11 -12.63
CA SER A 150 -14.25 -8.16 -13.65
C SER A 150 -12.80 -8.63 -13.84
N THR A 151 -11.93 -8.36 -12.85
CA THR A 151 -10.56 -8.88 -12.87
C THR A 151 -10.63 -10.40 -12.79
N ALA A 152 -10.15 -11.09 -13.83
CA ALA A 152 -10.35 -12.53 -14.00
C ALA A 152 -9.78 -13.33 -12.81
N GLU A 153 -8.71 -12.85 -12.21
CA GLU A 153 -8.03 -13.45 -11.06
C GLU A 153 -8.81 -13.31 -9.75
N THR A 154 -9.79 -12.41 -9.69
CA THR A 154 -10.65 -12.18 -8.50
C THR A 154 -12.02 -12.84 -8.60
N MET A 155 -12.32 -13.51 -9.72
CA MET A 155 -13.60 -14.17 -10.02
C MET A 155 -13.44 -15.68 -9.98
#